data_AF-A0A9E3XDK0-F1
#
_entry.id   AF-A0A9E3XDK0-F1
#
_cell.length_a   1.000
_cell.length_b   1.000
_cell.length_c   1.000
_cell.angle_alpha   90.00
_cell.angle_beta   90.00
_cell.angle_gamma   90.00
#
_symmetry.space_group_name_H-M   'P 1'
#
loop_
_entity.id
_entity.type
_entity.pdbx_description
1 polymer ?
#
loop_
_entity_poly.entity_id
_entity_poly.type
_entity_poly.pdbx_seq_one_letter_code
_entity_poly.pdbx_strand_id
1 'polypeptide(L)'
;QRLSPLYISVHVTEPELRKLMLGIKFDDHLFEKIDYLTSNGIELNCQIVLCPELNDGAHLDQTIADLKAYFPMIQSIAIVPVGLTRHRKNLFALKPVTHEYSLSTIAETDRRRKALKAELGSSFVYLSDEFYIRTDLPIPESDYYEGFYQLENGVGLTRDFIDNFQAEYPLLKNPAGRPLNISLVTGTLGAEVLKKYFLRQLNQLPGMFFKLHPVLNRFYGPSITVSGLLVGEDIYDTLKDQKTGEYIVLPPDCINDDGVFLDDWTLPQLEKQLGKKLIVFPRSFQKLFALVEEYEAAFSDHRR
;
A
#
# COMPACT_ATOMS: atom_id res chain seq x y z
N GLN A 1 8.64 19.76 -20.12
CA GLN A 1 8.17 18.40 -19.75
C GLN A 1 6.66 18.45 -19.59
N ARG A 2 5.92 17.48 -20.14
CA ARG A 2 4.48 17.33 -19.92
C ARG A 2 4.33 16.35 -18.76
N LEU A 3 3.92 16.82 -17.58
CA LEU A 3 3.60 15.96 -16.44
C LEU A 3 2.25 15.31 -16.75
N SER A 4 2.27 14.09 -17.30
CA SER A 4 1.09 13.29 -17.65
C SER A 4 1.45 11.80 -17.54
N PRO A 5 0.59 10.96 -16.95
CA PRO A 5 -0.64 11.31 -16.26
C PRO A 5 -0.39 12.02 -14.91
N LEU A 6 -1.37 12.81 -14.43
CA LEU A 6 -1.38 13.39 -13.08
C LEU A 6 -2.35 12.64 -12.17
N TYR A 7 -2.07 12.62 -10.88
CA TYR A 7 -2.95 12.06 -9.85
C TYR A 7 -3.77 13.17 -9.17
N ILE A 8 -5.08 13.00 -9.09
CA ILE A 8 -6.00 13.96 -8.46
C ILE A 8 -6.87 13.27 -7.41
N SER A 9 -6.86 13.80 -6.20
CA SER A 9 -7.78 13.41 -5.13
C SER A 9 -9.15 14.06 -5.32
N VAL A 10 -10.09 13.27 -5.84
CA VAL A 10 -11.47 13.68 -6.08
C VAL A 10 -12.33 13.41 -4.86
N HIS A 11 -12.39 12.19 -4.32
CA HIS A 11 -13.30 11.83 -3.20
C HIS A 11 -14.80 11.94 -3.52
N VAL A 12 -15.29 13.10 -3.95
CA VAL A 12 -16.69 13.37 -4.29
C VAL A 12 -16.80 14.62 -5.18
N THR A 13 -17.84 14.67 -6.01
CA THR A 13 -18.03 15.72 -7.04
C THR A 13 -19.09 16.74 -6.65
N GLU A 14 -20.04 16.38 -5.79
CA GLU A 14 -21.05 17.29 -5.28
C GLU A 14 -20.41 18.40 -4.41
N PRO A 15 -20.58 19.69 -4.75
CA PRO A 15 -19.79 20.77 -4.14
C PRO A 15 -19.90 20.88 -2.62
N GLU A 16 -21.09 20.74 -2.05
CA GLU A 16 -21.29 20.87 -0.60
C GLU A 16 -20.73 19.67 0.16
N LEU A 17 -20.86 18.46 -0.39
CA LEU A 17 -20.30 17.25 0.20
C LEU A 17 -18.76 17.26 0.09
N ARG A 18 -18.23 17.78 -1.03
CA ARG A 18 -16.79 17.98 -1.22
C ARG A 18 -16.21 18.94 -0.18
N LYS A 19 -16.83 20.10 0.03
CA LYS A 19 -16.44 21.07 1.05
C LYS A 19 -16.42 20.44 2.45
N LEU A 20 -17.46 19.66 2.76
CA LEU A 20 -17.56 18.93 4.03
C LEU A 20 -16.42 17.92 4.20
N MET A 21 -16.16 17.09 3.18
CA MET A 21 -15.11 16.06 3.23
C MET A 21 -13.70 16.64 3.33
N LEU A 22 -13.44 17.74 2.61
CA LEU A 22 -12.14 18.42 2.63
C LEU A 22 -11.97 19.36 3.84
N GLY A 23 -13.04 19.61 4.60
CA GLY A 23 -13.02 20.55 5.72
C GLY A 23 -12.77 22.01 5.31
N ILE A 24 -13.12 22.37 4.08
CA ILE A 24 -12.94 23.72 3.52
C ILE A 24 -14.27 24.48 3.44
N LYS A 25 -14.20 25.81 3.46
CA LYS A 25 -15.37 26.70 3.37
C LYS A 25 -15.55 27.36 2.01
N PHE A 26 -14.60 27.15 1.10
CA PHE A 26 -14.57 27.73 -0.25
C PHE A 26 -14.70 26.63 -1.29
N ASP A 27 -15.07 27.01 -2.52
CA ASP A 27 -15.03 26.09 -3.66
C ASP A 27 -13.57 25.91 -4.11
N ASP A 28 -13.11 24.67 -4.20
CA ASP A 28 -11.78 24.37 -4.71
C ASP A 28 -11.74 24.25 -6.23
N HIS A 29 -12.84 24.53 -6.93
CA HIS A 29 -12.94 24.61 -8.39
C HIS A 29 -12.49 23.31 -9.07
N LEU A 30 -12.90 22.15 -8.53
CA LEU A 30 -12.51 20.82 -9.01
C LEU A 30 -12.70 20.67 -10.53
N PHE A 31 -13.89 20.94 -11.04
CA PHE A 31 -14.19 20.73 -12.45
C PHE A 31 -13.47 21.74 -13.35
N GLU A 32 -13.30 23.00 -12.94
CA GLU A 32 -12.50 23.96 -13.71
C GLU A 32 -11.04 23.49 -13.86
N LYS A 33 -10.48 22.87 -12.81
CA LYS A 33 -9.14 22.28 -12.86
C LYS A 33 -9.10 21.06 -13.78
N ILE A 34 -10.09 20.17 -13.70
CA ILE A 34 -10.18 18.99 -14.58
C ILE A 34 -10.34 19.45 -16.04
N ASP A 35 -11.26 20.37 -16.32
CA ASP A 35 -11.48 20.95 -17.65
C ASP A 35 -10.20 21.56 -18.20
N TYR A 36 -9.50 22.38 -17.39
CA TYR A 36 -8.24 23.00 -17.80
C TYR A 36 -7.18 21.96 -18.15
N LEU A 37 -6.97 20.95 -17.28
CA LEU A 37 -5.95 19.92 -17.50
C LEU A 37 -6.28 19.07 -18.72
N THR A 38 -7.51 18.57 -18.81
CA THR A 38 -7.95 17.68 -19.89
C THR A 38 -8.02 18.40 -21.24
N SER A 39 -8.46 19.66 -21.29
CA SER A 39 -8.45 20.48 -22.52
C SER A 39 -7.03 20.77 -23.03
N ASN A 40 -6.04 20.76 -22.14
CA ASN A 40 -4.62 20.83 -22.50
C ASN A 40 -3.99 19.43 -22.73
N GLY A 41 -4.83 18.40 -22.84
CA GLY A 41 -4.46 17.01 -23.11
C GLY A 41 -3.60 16.36 -22.03
N ILE A 42 -3.72 16.80 -20.77
CA ILE A 42 -3.10 16.14 -19.62
C ILE A 42 -4.02 15.02 -19.16
N GLU A 43 -3.50 13.78 -19.15
CA GLU A 43 -4.22 12.60 -18.69
C GLU A 43 -4.24 12.56 -17.17
N LEU A 44 -5.32 12.01 -16.60
CA LEU A 44 -5.59 12.05 -15.17
C LEU A 44 -5.95 10.67 -14.62
N ASN A 45 -5.40 10.38 -13.45
CA ASN A 45 -5.78 9.28 -12.58
C ASN A 45 -6.44 9.86 -11.33
N CYS A 46 -7.70 9.52 -11.11
CA CYS A 46 -8.48 10.06 -10.00
C CYS A 46 -8.44 9.10 -8.81
N GLN A 47 -8.54 9.65 -7.60
CA GLN A 47 -8.64 8.89 -6.36
C GLN A 47 -9.89 9.31 -5.57
N ILE A 48 -10.61 8.34 -5.04
CA ILE A 48 -11.73 8.50 -4.13
C ILE A 48 -11.37 7.83 -2.81
N VAL A 49 -11.34 8.61 -1.73
CA VAL A 49 -11.30 8.05 -0.37
C VAL A 49 -12.75 7.79 0.00
N LEU A 50 -13.12 6.53 0.14
CA LEU A 50 -14.47 6.10 0.42
C LEU A 50 -14.71 6.09 1.93
N CYS A 51 -15.65 6.93 2.35
CA CYS A 51 -16.12 7.10 3.71
C CYS A 51 -17.54 6.50 3.82
N PRO A 52 -17.72 5.39 4.58
CA PRO A 52 -19.03 4.77 4.72
C PRO A 52 -20.12 5.77 5.16
N GLU A 53 -21.26 5.73 4.48
CA GLU A 53 -22.43 6.58 4.68
C GLU A 53 -22.23 8.08 4.43
N LEU A 54 -21.10 8.47 3.80
CA LEU A 54 -20.81 9.87 3.47
C LEU A 54 -20.75 10.10 1.97
N ASN A 55 -19.89 9.39 1.26
CA ASN A 55 -19.70 9.51 -0.20
C ASN A 55 -19.77 8.16 -0.92
N ASP A 56 -20.50 7.20 -0.35
CA ASP A 56 -20.77 5.89 -0.96
C ASP A 56 -22.16 5.84 -1.62
N GLY A 57 -22.54 4.65 -2.12
CA GLY A 57 -23.82 4.44 -2.79
C GLY A 57 -24.04 5.40 -3.96
N ALA A 58 -25.14 6.16 -3.91
CA ALA A 58 -25.52 7.08 -4.98
C ALA A 58 -24.52 8.23 -5.20
N HIS A 59 -23.85 8.71 -4.14
CA HIS A 59 -22.82 9.75 -4.26
C HIS A 59 -21.58 9.23 -5.00
N LEU A 60 -21.20 7.98 -4.75
CA LEU A 60 -20.13 7.31 -5.48
C LEU A 60 -20.53 7.10 -6.95
N ASP A 61 -21.77 6.67 -7.20
CA ASP A 61 -22.28 6.47 -8.57
C ASP A 61 -22.26 7.77 -9.37
N GLN A 62 -22.72 8.87 -8.77
CA GLN A 62 -22.69 10.21 -9.37
C GLN A 62 -21.25 10.64 -9.67
N THR A 63 -20.35 10.50 -8.69
CA THR A 63 -18.93 10.86 -8.85
C THR A 63 -18.25 10.05 -9.96
N ILE A 64 -18.51 8.74 -10.06
CA ILE A 64 -17.98 7.91 -11.15
C ILE A 64 -18.54 8.37 -12.50
N ALA A 65 -19.84 8.67 -12.58
CA ALA A 65 -20.48 9.14 -13.82
C ALA A 65 -19.92 10.48 -14.30
N ASP A 66 -19.72 11.44 -13.39
CA ASP A 66 -19.15 12.75 -13.71
C ASP A 66 -17.71 12.64 -14.20
N LEU A 67 -16.88 11.83 -13.54
CA LEU A 67 -15.50 11.59 -13.99
C LEU A 67 -15.45 10.80 -15.30
N LYS A 68 -16.39 9.87 -15.53
CA LYS A 68 -16.51 9.12 -16.79
C LYS A 68 -16.72 10.04 -17.98
N ALA A 69 -17.41 11.18 -17.82
CA ALA A 69 -17.64 12.13 -18.90
C ALA A 69 -16.34 12.69 -19.53
N TYR A 70 -15.22 12.58 -18.81
CA TYR A 70 -13.89 12.99 -19.28
C TYR A 70 -13.07 11.84 -19.89
N PHE A 71 -13.62 10.63 -20.02
CA PHE A 71 -12.92 9.54 -20.69
C PHE A 71 -12.65 9.88 -22.17
N PRO A 72 -11.45 9.65 -22.72
CA PRO A 72 -10.32 8.91 -22.14
C PRO A 72 -9.29 9.77 -21.38
N MET A 73 -9.50 11.07 -21.23
CA MET A 73 -8.55 11.95 -20.54
C MET A 73 -8.45 11.65 -19.05
N ILE A 74 -9.55 11.27 -18.39
CA ILE A 74 -9.47 10.51 -17.14
C ILE A 74 -9.36 9.03 -17.53
N GLN A 75 -8.29 8.37 -17.09
CA GLN A 75 -7.98 6.98 -17.46
C GLN A 75 -8.45 5.98 -16.41
N SER A 76 -8.41 6.36 -15.14
CA SER A 76 -8.78 5.46 -14.05
C SER A 76 -9.22 6.20 -12.79
N ILE A 77 -9.99 5.49 -11.97
CA ILE A 77 -10.44 5.90 -10.64
C ILE A 77 -10.01 4.83 -9.63
N ALA A 78 -9.12 5.19 -8.71
CA ALA A 78 -8.84 4.38 -7.52
C ALA A 78 -9.88 4.69 -6.44
N ILE A 79 -10.45 3.66 -5.84
CA ILE A 79 -11.30 3.78 -4.65
C ILE A 79 -10.54 3.14 -3.49
N VAL A 80 -10.21 3.96 -2.50
CA VAL A 80 -9.41 3.57 -1.33
C VAL A 80 -10.25 3.75 -0.06
N PRO A 81 -10.11 2.90 0.97
CA PRO A 81 -10.86 3.06 2.21
C PRO A 81 -10.35 4.26 3.02
N VAL A 82 -11.23 4.86 3.83
CA VAL A 82 -10.80 5.88 4.78
C VAL A 82 -9.86 5.33 5.86
N GLY A 83 -8.68 5.94 5.98
CA GLY A 83 -7.78 5.74 7.10
C GLY A 83 -8.19 6.58 8.31
N LEU A 84 -8.40 5.95 9.48
CA LEU A 84 -8.69 6.67 10.72
C LEU A 84 -7.39 6.78 11.53
N THR A 85 -6.91 8.00 11.80
CA THR A 85 -5.79 8.24 12.73
C THR A 85 -6.31 8.59 14.14
N ARG A 86 -5.46 8.52 15.16
CA ARG A 86 -5.76 8.91 16.55
C ARG A 86 -5.93 10.43 16.72
N HIS A 87 -5.45 11.22 15.76
CA HIS A 87 -5.44 12.69 15.81
C HIS A 87 -6.72 13.30 15.21
N ARG A 88 -7.90 12.88 15.69
CA ARG A 88 -9.22 13.32 15.18
C ARG A 88 -10.06 14.11 16.18
N LYS A 89 -9.46 14.70 17.20
CA LYS A 89 -10.20 15.54 18.15
C LYS A 89 -10.83 16.72 17.39
N ASN A 90 -12.15 16.87 17.49
CA ASN A 90 -12.98 17.89 16.83
C ASN A 90 -13.20 17.74 15.31
N LEU A 91 -12.94 16.57 14.71
CA LEU A 91 -13.25 16.29 13.30
C LEU A 91 -14.57 15.52 13.15
N PHE A 92 -15.15 15.58 11.96
CA PHE A 92 -16.35 14.81 11.59
C PHE A 92 -16.16 13.31 11.90
N ALA A 93 -17.17 12.70 12.53
CA ALA A 93 -17.14 11.29 12.91
C ALA A 93 -17.30 10.42 11.66
N LEU A 94 -16.25 9.68 11.32
CA LEU A 94 -16.26 8.75 10.19
C LEU A 94 -16.39 7.32 10.69
N LYS A 95 -17.23 6.55 9.99
CA LYS A 95 -17.38 5.12 10.26
C LYS A 95 -16.16 4.34 9.74
N PRO A 96 -15.66 3.36 10.49
CA PRO A 96 -14.57 2.50 10.02
C PRO A 96 -15.05 1.58 8.90
N VAL A 97 -14.14 1.21 8.01
CA VAL A 97 -14.37 0.18 6.98
C VAL A 97 -14.29 -1.20 7.62
N THR A 98 -15.41 -1.93 7.62
CA THR A 98 -15.51 -3.29 8.18
C THR A 98 -15.31 -4.37 7.11
N HIS A 99 -15.22 -5.63 7.55
CA HIS A 99 -15.20 -6.79 6.67
C HIS A 99 -16.46 -6.84 5.78
N GLU A 100 -17.64 -6.67 6.37
CA GLU A 100 -18.93 -6.71 5.66
C GLU A 100 -19.05 -5.57 4.65
N TYR A 101 -18.63 -4.37 5.04
CA TYR A 101 -18.61 -3.22 4.14
C TYR A 101 -17.65 -3.44 2.96
N SER A 102 -16.51 -4.09 3.21
CA SER A 102 -15.55 -4.42 2.15
C SER A 102 -16.14 -5.41 1.16
N LEU A 103 -16.82 -6.46 1.63
CA LEU A 103 -17.52 -7.42 0.77
C LEU A 103 -18.60 -6.77 -0.10
N SER A 104 -19.45 -5.90 0.47
CA SER A 104 -20.47 -5.20 -0.31
C SER A 104 -19.85 -4.26 -1.34
N THR A 105 -18.82 -3.50 -0.94
CA THR A 105 -18.11 -2.56 -1.82
C THR A 105 -17.44 -3.28 -3.00
N ILE A 106 -16.81 -4.44 -2.76
CA ILE A 106 -16.22 -5.28 -3.81
C ILE A 106 -17.31 -5.72 -4.79
N ALA A 107 -18.41 -6.31 -4.30
CA ALA A 107 -19.48 -6.81 -5.16
C ALA A 107 -20.14 -5.70 -6.00
N GLU A 108 -20.34 -4.51 -5.43
CA GLU A 108 -20.87 -3.38 -6.19
C GLU A 108 -19.88 -2.84 -7.21
N THR A 109 -18.60 -2.72 -6.83
CA THR A 109 -17.56 -2.22 -7.73
C THR A 109 -17.35 -3.17 -8.91
N ASP A 110 -17.38 -4.49 -8.69
CA ASP A 110 -17.28 -5.47 -9.77
C ASP A 110 -18.45 -5.36 -10.78
N ARG A 111 -19.67 -5.06 -10.29
CA ARG A 111 -20.81 -4.77 -11.18
C ARG A 111 -20.57 -3.51 -12.01
N ARG A 112 -20.09 -2.43 -11.39
CA ARG A 112 -19.75 -1.17 -12.08
C ARG A 112 -18.68 -1.39 -13.13
N ARG A 113 -17.58 -2.06 -12.76
CA ARG A 113 -16.46 -2.41 -13.63
C ARG A 113 -16.89 -3.18 -14.86
N LYS A 114 -17.78 -4.17 -14.71
CA LYS A 114 -18.28 -4.96 -15.84
C LYS A 114 -19.09 -4.10 -16.81
N ALA A 115 -19.94 -3.21 -16.29
CA ALA A 115 -20.71 -2.29 -17.12
C ALA A 115 -19.79 -1.30 -17.86
N LEU A 116 -18.84 -0.69 -17.15
CA LEU A 116 -17.85 0.24 -17.72
C LEU A 116 -16.97 -0.45 -18.77
N LYS A 117 -16.55 -1.69 -18.54
CA LYS A 117 -15.76 -2.47 -19.51
C LYS A 117 -16.52 -2.69 -20.82
N ALA A 118 -17.83 -2.95 -20.74
CA ALA A 118 -18.67 -3.13 -21.92
C ALA A 118 -18.90 -1.81 -22.68
N GLU A 119 -18.96 -0.68 -21.98
CA GLU A 119 -19.20 0.65 -22.56
C GLU A 119 -17.92 1.28 -23.13
N LEU A 120 -16.83 1.24 -22.37
CA LEU A 120 -15.60 2.00 -22.62
C LEU A 120 -14.44 1.14 -23.14
N GLY A 121 -14.53 -0.19 -23.05
CA GLY A 121 -13.39 -1.08 -23.26
C GLY A 121 -12.37 -1.10 -22.11
N SER A 122 -12.61 -0.35 -21.03
CA SER A 122 -11.83 -0.36 -19.78
C SER A 122 -12.76 -0.47 -18.56
N SER A 123 -12.31 -1.18 -17.52
CA SER A 123 -13.03 -1.25 -16.25
C SER A 123 -13.12 0.09 -15.52
N PHE A 124 -12.19 1.02 -15.79
CA PHE A 124 -12.15 2.43 -15.36
C PHE A 124 -12.08 2.69 -13.84
N VAL A 125 -12.65 1.83 -13.00
CA VAL A 125 -12.74 1.96 -11.54
C VAL A 125 -12.07 0.77 -10.88
N TYR A 126 -11.20 0.99 -9.90
CA TYR A 126 -10.43 -0.07 -9.25
C TYR A 126 -10.41 0.16 -7.73
N LEU A 127 -10.67 -0.89 -6.95
CA LEU A 127 -10.50 -0.84 -5.50
C LEU A 127 -9.03 -1.02 -5.13
N SER A 128 -8.56 -0.32 -4.10
CA SER A 128 -7.28 -0.64 -3.48
C SER A 128 -7.31 -2.04 -2.88
N ASP A 129 -6.14 -2.67 -2.82
CA ASP A 129 -5.98 -4.04 -2.30
C ASP A 129 -6.44 -4.18 -0.85
N GLU A 130 -6.45 -3.08 -0.07
CA GLU A 130 -6.92 -3.07 1.31
C GLU A 130 -8.36 -3.60 1.46
N PHE A 131 -9.25 -3.34 0.51
CA PHE A 131 -10.60 -3.90 0.53
C PHE A 131 -10.58 -5.42 0.47
N TYR A 132 -9.70 -6.01 -0.35
CA TYR A 132 -9.57 -7.45 -0.48
C TYR A 132 -8.88 -8.07 0.73
N ILE A 133 -7.80 -7.45 1.23
CA ILE A 133 -7.04 -7.93 2.40
C ILE A 133 -7.91 -7.93 3.66
N ARG A 134 -8.87 -7.01 3.78
CA ARG A 134 -9.86 -6.97 4.87
C ARG A 134 -10.93 -8.06 4.80
N THR A 135 -10.89 -8.91 3.78
CA THR A 135 -11.85 -9.99 3.56
C THR A 135 -11.15 -11.34 3.40
N ASP A 136 -11.94 -12.41 3.38
CA ASP A 136 -11.44 -13.75 3.05
C ASP A 136 -11.23 -13.97 1.55
N LEU A 137 -11.62 -13.02 0.69
CA LEU A 137 -11.46 -13.14 -0.76
C LEU A 137 -9.97 -13.17 -1.16
N PRO A 138 -9.62 -13.82 -2.28
CA PRO A 138 -8.29 -13.69 -2.84
C PRO A 138 -8.08 -12.27 -3.41
N ILE A 139 -6.83 -11.81 -3.42
CA ILE A 139 -6.41 -10.67 -4.24
C ILE A 139 -6.74 -11.00 -5.71
N PRO A 140 -7.36 -10.09 -6.47
CA PRO A 140 -7.62 -10.29 -7.89
C PRO A 140 -6.37 -10.61 -8.71
N GLU A 141 -6.53 -11.37 -9.78
CA GLU A 141 -5.45 -11.64 -10.75
C GLU A 141 -5.09 -10.40 -11.58
N SER A 142 -3.93 -10.42 -12.24
CA SER A 142 -3.33 -9.25 -12.90
C SER A 142 -4.24 -8.61 -13.95
N ASP A 143 -5.03 -9.40 -14.68
CA ASP A 143 -6.01 -8.93 -15.67
C ASP A 143 -7.08 -7.99 -15.09
N TYR A 144 -7.36 -8.10 -13.78
CA TYR A 144 -8.25 -7.17 -13.09
C TYR A 144 -7.69 -5.73 -13.11
N TYR A 145 -6.39 -5.56 -12.98
CA TYR A 145 -5.78 -4.23 -12.84
C TYR A 145 -5.49 -3.55 -14.19
N GLU A 146 -5.70 -4.25 -15.30
CA GLU A 146 -5.42 -3.78 -16.65
C GLU A 146 -3.98 -3.24 -16.77
N GLY A 147 -3.80 -1.93 -16.91
CA GLY A 147 -2.49 -1.30 -17.01
C GLY A 147 -1.83 -0.93 -15.68
N PHE A 148 -2.38 -1.37 -14.53
CA PHE A 148 -1.87 -1.02 -13.20
C PHE A 148 -1.75 0.51 -12.96
N TYR A 149 -2.71 1.29 -13.47
CA TYR A 149 -2.70 2.76 -13.46
C TYR A 149 -2.54 3.41 -12.07
N GLN A 150 -2.84 2.65 -11.01
CA GLN A 150 -3.12 3.14 -9.67
C GLN A 150 -2.24 2.47 -8.58
N LEU A 151 -1.06 1.95 -8.94
CA LEU A 151 -0.12 1.35 -7.97
C LEU A 151 0.20 2.31 -6.81
N GLU A 152 0.43 3.59 -7.10
CA GLU A 152 0.69 4.64 -6.10
C GLU A 152 -0.48 4.84 -5.11
N ASN A 153 -1.70 4.45 -5.51
CA ASN A 153 -2.91 4.51 -4.69
C ASN A 153 -3.27 3.18 -4.05
N GLY A 154 -2.34 2.22 -4.03
CA GLY A 154 -2.54 0.93 -3.38
C GLY A 154 -3.42 -0.04 -4.16
N VAL A 155 -3.61 0.18 -5.46
CA VAL A 155 -4.38 -0.68 -6.35
C VAL A 155 -3.42 -1.58 -7.12
N GLY A 156 -3.46 -2.88 -6.86
CA GLY A 156 -2.65 -3.88 -7.55
C GLY A 156 -1.22 -4.05 -7.01
N LEU A 157 -0.81 -3.31 -5.98
CA LEU A 157 0.53 -3.44 -5.35
C LEU A 157 0.79 -4.86 -4.86
N THR A 158 -0.21 -5.47 -4.24
CA THR A 158 -0.15 -6.82 -3.69
C THR A 158 -0.08 -7.83 -4.81
N ARG A 159 -0.88 -7.66 -5.87
CA ARG A 159 -0.84 -8.55 -7.03
C ARG A 159 0.52 -8.48 -7.73
N ASP A 160 1.02 -7.29 -8.01
CA ASP A 160 2.35 -7.07 -8.58
C ASP A 160 3.43 -7.75 -7.72
N PHE A 161 3.37 -7.57 -6.39
CA PHE A 161 4.34 -8.21 -5.50
C PHE A 161 4.26 -9.75 -5.51
N ILE A 162 3.06 -10.33 -5.53
CA ILE A 162 2.88 -11.78 -5.62
C ILE A 162 3.40 -12.28 -6.98
N ASP A 163 3.14 -11.57 -8.09
CA ASP A 163 3.60 -11.97 -9.44
C ASP A 163 5.12 -11.97 -9.51
N ASN A 164 5.74 -10.88 -9.05
CA ASN A 164 7.20 -10.73 -9.01
C ASN A 164 7.84 -11.82 -8.13
N PHE A 165 7.28 -12.10 -6.95
CA PHE A 165 7.79 -13.17 -6.10
C PHE A 165 7.64 -14.55 -6.73
N GLN A 166 6.52 -14.84 -7.41
CA GLN A 166 6.33 -16.12 -8.09
C GLN A 166 7.34 -16.33 -9.22
N ALA A 167 7.71 -15.26 -9.94
CA ALA A 167 8.75 -15.30 -10.95
C ALA A 167 10.15 -15.48 -10.34
N GLU A 168 10.43 -14.84 -9.21
CA GLU A 168 11.73 -14.91 -8.53
C GLU A 168 11.96 -16.24 -7.78
N TYR A 169 10.91 -16.80 -7.18
CA TYR A 169 10.99 -17.91 -6.22
C TYR A 169 11.83 -19.12 -6.71
N PRO A 170 11.71 -19.61 -7.96
CA PRO A 170 12.52 -20.72 -8.46
C PRO A 170 14.03 -20.46 -8.50
N LEU A 171 14.43 -19.19 -8.49
CA LEU A 171 15.82 -18.75 -8.55
C LEU A 171 16.42 -18.50 -7.17
N LEU A 172 15.59 -18.40 -6.12
CA LEU A 172 16.03 -18.10 -4.77
C LEU A 172 16.80 -19.27 -4.15
N LYS A 173 17.97 -18.96 -3.58
CA LYS A 173 18.82 -19.90 -2.84
C LYS A 173 19.32 -19.25 -1.57
N ASN A 174 19.62 -20.06 -0.55
CA ASN A 174 20.19 -19.54 0.68
C ASN A 174 21.52 -18.81 0.41
N PRO A 175 21.60 -17.49 0.66
CA PRO A 175 22.77 -16.69 0.31
C PRO A 175 23.97 -16.94 1.25
N ALA A 176 23.74 -17.48 2.44
CA ALA A 176 24.79 -17.63 3.46
C ALA A 176 25.49 -18.99 3.44
N GLY A 177 24.96 -19.99 2.73
CA GLY A 177 25.47 -21.37 2.76
C GLY A 177 25.38 -22.08 4.13
N ARG A 178 24.72 -21.46 5.11
CA ARG A 178 24.48 -21.94 6.48
C ARG A 178 23.04 -21.64 6.91
N PRO A 179 22.51 -22.25 7.99
CA PRO A 179 21.23 -21.83 8.55
C PRO A 179 21.18 -20.32 8.81
N LEU A 180 20.15 -19.66 8.27
CA LEU A 180 19.98 -18.21 8.34
C LEU A 180 18.59 -17.83 8.85
N ASN A 181 18.54 -17.00 9.88
CA ASN A 181 17.30 -16.49 10.46
C ASN A 181 17.08 -15.03 10.05
N ILE A 182 15.98 -14.75 9.37
CA ILE A 182 15.59 -13.41 8.90
C ILE A 182 14.27 -12.99 9.56
N SER A 183 14.22 -11.78 10.08
CA SER A 183 13.01 -11.18 10.64
C SER A 183 12.40 -10.18 9.66
N LEU A 184 11.17 -10.43 9.21
CA LEU A 184 10.41 -9.51 8.35
C LEU A 184 9.56 -8.59 9.23
N VAL A 185 9.65 -7.29 9.01
CA VAL A 185 8.87 -6.26 9.69
C VAL A 185 7.88 -5.66 8.69
N THR A 186 6.63 -5.45 9.11
CA THR A 186 5.61 -4.78 8.29
C THR A 186 4.45 -4.31 9.18
N GLY A 187 3.54 -3.50 8.63
CA GLY A 187 2.29 -3.13 9.29
C GLY A 187 1.33 -4.32 9.38
N THR A 188 0.31 -4.22 10.22
CA THR A 188 -0.62 -5.35 10.43
C THR A 188 -1.35 -5.79 9.16
N LEU A 189 -1.65 -4.88 8.22
CA LEU A 189 -2.26 -5.22 6.92
C LEU A 189 -1.27 -6.03 6.05
N GLY A 190 -0.03 -5.55 5.94
CA GLY A 190 1.02 -6.23 5.18
C GLY A 190 1.38 -7.59 5.77
N ALA A 191 1.20 -7.77 7.08
CA ALA A 191 1.44 -9.06 7.72
C ALA A 191 0.45 -10.14 7.24
N GLU A 192 -0.81 -9.79 7.01
CA GLU A 192 -1.79 -10.74 6.48
C GLU A 192 -1.44 -11.17 5.05
N VAL A 193 -0.98 -10.23 4.22
CA VAL A 193 -0.45 -10.51 2.87
C VAL A 193 0.77 -11.44 2.94
N LEU A 194 1.79 -11.10 3.74
CA LEU A 194 3.01 -11.89 3.85
C LEU A 194 2.74 -13.30 4.36
N LYS A 195 1.85 -13.47 5.35
CA LYS A 195 1.44 -14.80 5.85
C LYS A 195 0.75 -15.62 4.76
N LYS A 196 -0.21 -15.01 4.05
CA LYS A 196 -1.07 -15.70 3.08
C LYS A 196 -0.29 -16.14 1.84
N TYR A 197 0.61 -15.29 1.33
CA TYR A 197 1.20 -15.47 0.01
C TYR A 197 2.70 -15.78 -0.02
N PHE A 198 3.47 -15.49 1.04
CA PHE A 198 4.94 -15.52 0.95
C PHE A 198 5.60 -16.42 2.00
N LEU A 199 5.18 -16.31 3.26
CA LEU A 199 5.90 -16.84 4.42
C LEU A 199 6.09 -18.36 4.37
N ARG A 200 5.08 -19.10 3.86
CA ARG A 200 5.17 -20.56 3.70
C ARG A 200 6.24 -20.94 2.68
N GLN A 201 6.23 -20.29 1.50
CA GLN A 201 7.18 -20.58 0.43
C GLN A 201 8.60 -20.18 0.84
N LEU A 202 8.76 -19.00 1.45
CA LEU A 202 10.06 -18.55 1.96
C LEU A 202 10.68 -19.54 2.97
N ASN A 203 9.86 -20.12 3.86
CA ASN A 203 10.31 -21.13 4.83
C ASN A 203 10.47 -22.55 4.26
N GLN A 204 10.12 -22.77 2.99
CA GLN A 204 10.45 -24.01 2.27
C GLN A 204 11.84 -23.95 1.63
N LEU A 205 12.47 -22.77 1.58
CA LEU A 205 13.84 -22.63 1.07
C LEU A 205 14.83 -23.30 2.05
N PRO A 206 15.70 -24.21 1.57
CA PRO A 206 16.62 -24.95 2.44
C PRO A 206 17.53 -24.05 3.28
N GLY A 207 17.51 -24.24 4.60
CA GLY A 207 18.36 -23.50 5.54
C GLY A 207 17.94 -22.05 5.80
N MET A 208 16.77 -21.62 5.30
CA MET A 208 16.23 -20.29 5.54
C MET A 208 15.08 -20.35 6.55
N PHE A 209 15.07 -19.42 7.51
CA PHE A 209 14.05 -19.33 8.55
C PHE A 209 13.55 -17.89 8.65
N PHE A 210 12.34 -17.65 8.15
CA PHE A 210 11.69 -16.33 8.17
C PHE A 210 10.69 -16.24 9.31
N LYS A 211 10.86 -15.22 10.15
CA LYS A 211 9.91 -14.86 11.20
C LYS A 211 9.29 -13.50 10.89
N LEU A 212 7.97 -13.41 10.91
CA LEU A 212 7.23 -12.18 10.69
C LEU A 212 6.94 -11.46 12.02
N HIS A 213 7.15 -10.15 12.05
CA HIS A 213 6.88 -9.28 13.19
C HIS A 213 5.95 -8.14 12.74
N PRO A 214 4.62 -8.29 12.92
CA PRO A 214 3.66 -7.23 12.63
C PRO A 214 3.82 -6.11 13.65
N VAL A 215 4.02 -4.88 13.16
CA VAL A 215 4.11 -3.69 14.00
C VAL A 215 2.74 -3.06 14.13
N LEU A 216 2.31 -2.84 15.37
CA LEU A 216 1.11 -2.06 15.65
C LEU A 216 1.48 -0.58 15.64
N ASN A 217 0.84 0.21 14.78
CA ASN A 217 1.08 1.65 14.70
C ASN A 217 0.49 2.34 15.94
N ARG A 218 1.31 2.67 16.94
CA ARG A 218 0.86 3.44 18.11
C ARG A 218 0.98 4.92 17.83
N PHE A 219 1.93 5.34 16.99
CA PHE A 219 2.22 6.74 16.68
C PHE A 219 1.11 7.48 15.93
N TYR A 220 0.45 6.85 14.96
CA TYR A 220 -0.75 7.38 14.30
C TYR A 220 -2.03 6.71 14.79
N GLY A 221 -1.92 5.61 15.53
CA GLY A 221 -3.04 4.85 16.10
C GLY A 221 -3.29 3.53 15.38
N PRO A 222 -3.85 2.52 16.08
CA PRO A 222 -3.85 1.12 15.64
C PRO A 222 -4.72 0.84 14.41
N SER A 223 -5.58 1.78 14.04
CA SER A 223 -6.37 1.76 12.81
C SER A 223 -5.55 2.07 11.55
N ILE A 224 -4.32 2.60 11.70
CA ILE A 224 -3.35 2.71 10.62
C ILE A 224 -2.56 1.41 10.54
N THR A 225 -2.83 0.64 9.48
CA THR A 225 -2.35 -0.75 9.35
C THR A 225 -1.32 -0.94 8.23
N VAL A 226 -1.08 0.10 7.42
CA VAL A 226 -0.13 0.11 6.30
C VAL A 226 1.31 0.24 6.78
N SER A 227 2.25 -0.33 6.01
CA SER A 227 3.68 -0.36 6.34
C SER A 227 4.40 0.97 6.14
N GLY A 228 3.97 1.80 5.16
CA GLY A 228 4.63 3.09 4.86
C GLY A 228 4.45 4.17 5.93
N LEU A 229 3.57 3.95 6.91
CA LEU A 229 3.34 4.87 8.02
C LEU A 229 3.91 4.35 9.35
N LEU A 230 4.74 3.29 9.31
CA LEU A 230 5.46 2.82 10.48
C LEU A 230 6.58 3.79 10.85
N VAL A 231 6.81 3.92 12.14
CA VAL A 231 7.83 4.83 12.71
C VAL A 231 8.89 4.04 13.47
N GLY A 232 10.05 4.65 13.74
CA GLY A 232 11.18 3.97 14.37
C GLY A 232 10.86 3.48 15.79
N GLU A 233 10.17 4.30 16.58
CA GLU A 233 9.75 3.96 17.95
C GLU A 233 8.87 2.71 18.00
N ASP A 234 7.84 2.63 17.15
CA ASP A 234 6.90 1.50 17.10
C ASP A 234 7.62 0.19 16.68
N ILE A 235 8.57 0.28 15.75
CA ILE A 235 9.40 -0.86 15.33
C ILE A 235 10.30 -1.31 16.48
N TYR A 236 10.99 -0.37 17.14
CA TYR A 236 11.84 -0.68 18.29
C TYR A 236 11.07 -1.38 19.40
N ASP A 237 9.93 -0.81 19.81
CA ASP A 237 9.09 -1.36 20.86
C ASP A 237 8.54 -2.74 20.54
N THR A 238 8.27 -3.02 19.26
CA THR A 238 7.84 -4.35 18.80
C THR A 238 8.96 -5.38 18.92
N LEU A 239 10.22 -4.99 18.71
CA LEU A 239 11.33 -5.91 18.53
C LEU A 239 12.26 -6.04 19.74
N LYS A 240 12.35 -5.03 20.62
CA LYS A 240 13.34 -4.95 21.71
C LYS A 240 13.37 -6.16 22.65
N ASP A 241 12.20 -6.77 22.89
CA ASP A 241 12.04 -7.92 23.79
C ASP A 241 11.83 -9.24 23.01
N GLN A 242 11.95 -9.22 21.69
CA GLN A 242 11.70 -10.37 20.83
C GLN A 242 13.00 -11.07 20.42
N LYS A 243 12.94 -12.41 20.33
CA LYS A 243 13.97 -13.16 19.59
C LYS A 243 13.82 -12.86 18.10
N THR A 244 14.73 -12.05 17.57
CA THR A 244 14.86 -11.67 16.16
C THR A 244 15.97 -12.46 15.48
N GLY A 245 15.96 -12.41 14.15
CA GLY A 245 17.00 -12.99 13.28
C GLY A 245 18.32 -12.22 13.35
N GLU A 246 19.23 -12.59 12.45
CA GLU A 246 20.49 -11.87 12.25
C GLU A 246 20.25 -10.59 11.45
N TYR A 247 19.36 -10.68 10.45
CA TYR A 247 18.91 -9.58 9.63
C TYR A 247 17.45 -9.24 9.93
N ILE A 248 17.16 -7.95 10.07
CA ILE A 248 15.80 -7.42 10.19
C ILE A 248 15.49 -6.68 8.89
N VAL A 249 14.46 -7.13 8.18
CA VAL A 249 14.04 -6.55 6.91
C VAL A 249 12.87 -5.61 7.18
N LEU A 250 13.08 -4.33 6.90
CA LEU A 250 12.09 -3.27 6.97
C LEU A 250 11.30 -3.17 5.66
N PRO A 251 10.04 -2.71 5.69
CA PRO A 251 9.32 -2.39 4.46
C PRO A 251 9.99 -1.22 3.73
N PRO A 252 9.87 -1.11 2.39
CA PRO A 252 10.59 -0.12 1.59
C PRO A 252 10.24 1.33 1.97
N ASP A 253 8.97 1.60 2.26
CA ASP A 253 8.44 2.97 2.32
C ASP A 253 8.22 3.49 3.75
N CYS A 254 8.73 2.80 4.77
CA CYS A 254 8.67 3.32 6.15
C CYS A 254 9.79 4.32 6.47
N ILE A 255 10.70 4.55 5.52
CA ILE A 255 11.89 5.38 5.68
C ILE A 255 12.13 6.17 4.40
N ASN A 256 12.60 7.41 4.53
CA ASN A 256 12.93 8.25 3.37
C ASN A 256 14.35 7.95 2.84
N ASP A 257 14.72 8.62 1.74
CA ASP A 257 16.03 8.45 1.08
C ASP A 257 17.22 8.80 1.97
N ASP A 258 17.02 9.65 2.99
CA ASP A 258 18.04 10.04 3.97
C ASP A 258 18.14 9.04 5.14
N GLY A 259 17.37 7.95 5.12
CA GLY A 259 17.37 6.96 6.19
C GLY A 259 16.69 7.44 7.47
N VAL A 260 15.66 8.29 7.36
CA VAL A 260 14.90 8.89 8.46
C VAL A 260 13.44 8.41 8.44
N PHE A 261 12.92 8.01 9.60
CA PHE A 261 11.52 7.64 9.83
C PHE A 261 10.65 8.87 10.09
N LEU A 262 9.31 8.71 10.06
CA LEU A 262 8.36 9.83 10.28
C LEU A 262 8.40 10.44 11.70
N ASP A 263 9.05 9.77 12.66
CA ASP A 263 9.26 10.21 14.04
C ASP A 263 10.69 10.71 14.30
N ASP A 264 11.42 11.08 13.25
CA ASP A 264 12.81 11.58 13.28
C ASP A 264 13.85 10.57 13.78
N TRP A 265 13.47 9.31 14.03
CA TRP A 265 14.45 8.25 14.21
C TRP A 265 15.23 8.02 12.93
N THR A 266 16.47 7.57 13.06
CA THR A 266 17.32 7.23 11.91
C THR A 266 17.59 5.73 11.86
N LEU A 267 17.84 5.19 10.66
CA LEU A 267 18.22 3.79 10.50
C LEU A 267 19.44 3.39 11.37
N PRO A 268 20.54 4.18 11.42
CA PRO A 268 21.68 3.86 12.27
C PRO A 268 21.35 3.88 13.77
N GLN A 269 20.47 4.78 14.19
CA GLN A 269 19.99 4.81 15.59
C GLN A 269 19.24 3.52 15.94
N LEU A 270 18.33 3.09 15.07
CA LEU A 270 17.56 1.86 15.28
C LEU A 270 18.45 0.60 15.24
N GLU A 271 19.40 0.53 14.29
CA GLU A 271 20.42 -0.53 14.24
C GLU A 271 21.21 -0.62 15.55
N LYS A 272 21.68 0.53 16.05
CA LYS A 272 22.44 0.60 17.30
C LYS A 272 21.62 0.12 18.50
N GLN A 273 20.36 0.53 18.59
CA GLN A 273 19.51 0.17 19.72
C GLN A 273 19.10 -1.31 19.72
N LEU A 274 18.81 -1.89 18.55
CA LEU A 274 18.46 -3.30 18.43
C LEU A 274 19.70 -4.22 18.46
N GLY A 275 20.89 -3.69 18.15
CA GLY A 275 22.11 -4.49 17.99
C GLY A 275 22.02 -5.48 16.83
N LYS A 276 21.30 -5.11 15.77
CA LYS A 276 20.98 -5.95 14.61
C LYS A 276 21.17 -5.18 13.33
N LYS A 277 21.54 -5.90 12.26
CA LYS A 277 21.60 -5.32 10.91
C LYS A 277 20.19 -5.13 10.38
N LEU A 278 19.85 -3.91 9.98
CA LEU A 278 18.59 -3.61 9.30
C LEU A 278 18.83 -3.49 7.80
N ILE A 279 17.89 -4.02 7.02
CA ILE A 279 17.89 -3.96 5.56
C ILE A 279 16.53 -3.43 5.15
N VAL A 280 16.51 -2.35 4.37
CA VAL A 280 15.29 -1.87 3.73
C VAL A 280 14.98 -2.78 2.55
N PHE A 281 13.78 -3.37 2.50
CA PHE A 281 13.43 -4.35 1.48
C PHE A 281 13.50 -3.73 0.08
N PRO A 282 14.35 -4.25 -0.84
CA PRO A 282 14.57 -3.65 -2.15
C PRO A 282 13.45 -3.98 -3.17
N ARG A 283 12.24 -4.24 -2.67
CA ARG A 283 11.05 -4.65 -3.45
C ARG A 283 11.24 -5.95 -4.27
N SER A 284 12.24 -6.76 -3.91
CA SER A 284 12.58 -8.03 -4.58
C SER A 284 13.31 -8.94 -3.59
N PHE A 285 12.90 -10.20 -3.51
CA PHE A 285 13.57 -11.19 -2.67
C PHE A 285 14.92 -11.59 -3.27
N GLN A 286 15.04 -11.63 -4.59
CA GLN A 286 16.31 -11.86 -5.25
C GLN A 286 17.34 -10.78 -4.88
N LYS A 287 16.96 -9.50 -4.95
CA LYS A 287 17.83 -8.40 -4.52
C LYS A 287 18.12 -8.42 -3.02
N LEU A 288 17.13 -8.75 -2.19
CA LEU A 288 17.34 -8.92 -0.76
C LEU A 288 18.41 -9.99 -0.47
N PHE A 289 18.35 -11.12 -1.18
CA PHE A 289 19.28 -12.22 -0.95
C PHE A 289 20.70 -11.88 -1.42
N ALA A 290 20.82 -11.15 -2.53
CA ALA A 290 22.12 -10.62 -2.99
C ALA A 290 22.73 -9.67 -1.94
N LEU A 291 21.94 -8.75 -1.35
CA LEU A 291 22.42 -7.87 -0.28
C LEU A 291 22.89 -8.67 0.95
N VAL A 292 22.17 -9.73 1.32
CA VAL A 292 22.59 -10.60 2.42
C VAL A 292 23.89 -11.33 2.09
N GLU A 293 24.05 -11.83 0.87
CA GLU A 293 25.30 -12.48 0.41
C GLU A 293 26.50 -11.53 0.52
N GLU A 294 26.33 -10.28 0.11
CA GLU A 294 27.36 -9.24 0.24
C GLU A 294 27.74 -8.98 1.71
N TYR A 295 26.75 -8.92 2.61
CA TYR A 295 27.01 -8.75 4.04
C TYR A 295 27.74 -9.94 4.66
N GLU A 296 27.37 -11.17 4.31
CA GLU A 296 28.04 -12.39 4.81
C GLU A 296 29.50 -12.49 4.30
N ALA A 297 29.75 -12.08 3.05
CA ALA A 297 31.09 -12.02 2.49
C ALA A 297 31.98 -11.02 3.25
N ALA A 298 31.48 -9.79 3.46
CA ALA A 298 32.21 -8.76 4.20
C ALA A 298 32.51 -9.18 5.64
N PHE A 299 31.60 -9.90 6.31
CA PHE A 299 31.79 -10.39 7.67
C PHE A 299 32.83 -11.51 7.78
N SER A 300 32.97 -12.31 6.72
CA SER A 300 33.93 -13.42 6.65
C SER A 300 35.36 -12.94 6.45
N ASP A 301 35.57 -11.87 5.67
CA ASP A 301 36.89 -11.28 5.44
C ASP A 301 37.47 -10.58 6.68
N HIS A 302 36.63 -10.02 7.56
CA HIS A 302 37.09 -9.39 8.81
C HIS A 302 37.54 -10.39 9.89
N ARG A 303 37.33 -11.70 9.69
CA ARG A 303 37.81 -12.76 10.61
C ARG A 303 39.06 -13.49 10.11
N ARG A 304 39.58 -13.13 8.92
CA ARG A 304 40.87 -13.61 8.41
C ARG A 304 41.97 -12.61 8.75
#